data_AF-A0A963RPC6-F1
#
_entry.id   AF-A0A963RPC6-F1
#
_cell.length_a   1.000
_cell.length_b   1.000
_cell.length_c   1.000
_cell.angle_alpha   90.00
_cell.angle_beta   90.00
_cell.angle_gamma   90.00
#
_symmetry.space_group_name_H-M   'P 1'
#
loop_
_entity.id
_entity.type
_entity.pdbx_description
1 polymer ?
#
loop_
_entity_poly.entity_id
_entity_poly.type
_entity_poly.pdbx_seq_one_letter_code
_entity_poly.pdbx_strand_id
1 'polypeptide(L)' 'GMMPSNTKAAQRNDVNYVGSFSGAMAQSPSDSSVDEMLPGDLETARLFGKRVAEVAERFKA' A
#
# COMPACT_ATOMS: atom_id res chain seq x y z
N GLY A 1 -9.91 2.51 7.17
CA GLY A 1 -9.05 2.48 5.97
C GLY A 1 -7.80 3.27 6.24
N MET A 2 -6.90 3.37 5.26
CA MET A 2 -5.84 4.39 5.22
C MET A 2 -6.30 5.48 4.26
N MET A 3 -6.16 6.76 4.62
CA MET A 3 -6.51 7.84 3.71
C MET A 3 -5.46 7.95 2.59
N PRO A 4 -5.85 8.38 1.37
CA PRO A 4 -4.90 8.61 0.28
C PRO A 4 -3.89 9.69 0.67
N SER A 5 -2.64 9.51 0.24
CA SER A 5 -1.56 10.50 0.42
C SER A 5 -1.09 11.05 -0.92
N ASN A 6 -2.02 11.53 -1.74
CA ASN A 6 -1.77 11.98 -3.12
C ASN A 6 -2.03 13.48 -3.31
N THR A 7 -1.66 14.29 -2.31
CA THR A 7 -1.70 15.75 -2.44
C THR A 7 -0.75 16.23 -3.54
N LYS A 8 -0.87 17.49 -3.98
CA LYS A 8 0.02 18.06 -5.02
C LYS A 8 1.52 18.00 -4.68
N ALA A 9 1.88 17.93 -3.40
CA ALA A 9 3.27 17.83 -2.96
C ALA A 9 3.75 16.39 -2.77
N ALA A 10 2.85 15.40 -2.84
CA ALA A 10 3.17 14.01 -2.61
C ALA A 10 4.13 13.46 -3.67
N GLN A 11 5.01 12.59 -3.24
CA GLN A 11 5.95 11.86 -4.10
C GLN A 11 5.43 10.46 -4.37
N ARG A 12 5.83 9.86 -5.50
CA ARG A 12 5.30 8.55 -5.90
C ARG A 12 5.57 7.44 -4.87
N ASN A 13 6.63 7.57 -4.08
CA ASN A 13 6.97 6.62 -3.02
C ASN A 13 6.34 6.93 -1.66
N ASP A 14 5.46 7.93 -1.56
CA ASP A 14 4.67 8.15 -0.35
C ASP A 14 3.69 7.00 -0.14
N VAL A 15 3.48 6.66 1.13
CA VAL A 15 2.54 5.61 1.52
C VAL A 15 1.13 5.96 1.04
N ASN A 16 0.48 5.03 0.35
CA ASN A 16 -0.85 5.17 -0.23
C ASN A 16 -0.99 6.33 -1.22
N TYR A 17 0.06 6.58 -2.02
CA TYR A 17 -0.01 7.49 -3.16
C TYR A 17 -1.07 7.07 -4.20
N VAL A 18 -1.24 5.76 -4.46
CA VAL A 18 -2.24 5.25 -5.43
C VAL A 18 -3.69 5.53 -4.96
N GLY A 19 -3.87 5.78 -3.66
CA GLY A 19 -5.11 6.32 -3.11
C GLY A 19 -6.20 5.30 -2.84
N SER A 20 -5.83 4.11 -2.36
CA SER A 20 -6.78 3.08 -1.92
C SER A 20 -7.30 3.36 -0.52
N PHE A 21 -8.56 3.01 -0.26
CA PHE A 21 -9.14 3.09 1.09
C PHE A 21 -9.31 1.72 1.75
N SER A 22 -9.78 0.72 0.99
CA SER A 22 -10.24 -0.58 1.50
C SER A 22 -9.20 -1.69 1.40
N GLY A 23 -8.09 -1.50 0.69
CA GLY A 23 -7.08 -2.53 0.46
C GLY A 23 -5.73 -1.98 -0.01
N ALA A 24 -4.75 -2.85 -0.25
CA ALA A 24 -3.52 -2.47 -0.92
C ALA A 24 -3.75 -2.29 -2.42
N MET A 25 -3.20 -1.22 -3.00
CA MET A 25 -3.09 -1.03 -4.45
C MET A 25 -1.64 -0.68 -4.78
N ALA A 26 -1.20 -1.11 -5.95
CA ALA A 26 0.12 -0.83 -6.48
C ALA A 26 0.01 -0.53 -7.98
N GLN A 27 1.01 0.14 -8.54
CA GLN A 27 1.08 0.42 -9.97
C GLN A 27 2.50 0.20 -10.47
N SER A 28 2.63 -0.57 -11.55
CA SER A 28 3.87 -0.72 -12.33
C SER A 28 3.55 -0.58 -13.83
N PRO A 29 4.50 -0.09 -14.64
CA PRO A 29 4.45 -0.26 -16.10
C PRO A 29 4.27 -1.73 -16.49
N SER A 30 3.65 -1.99 -17.65
CA SER A 30 3.37 -3.34 -18.12
C SER A 30 4.62 -4.15 -18.49
N ASP A 31 5.75 -3.48 -18.71
CA ASP A 31 7.05 -4.03 -19.09
C ASP A 31 8.08 -4.02 -17.94
N SER A 32 7.68 -3.62 -16.73
CA SER A 32 8.56 -3.67 -15.56
C SER A 32 8.68 -5.09 -15.00
N SER A 33 9.90 -5.41 -14.57
CA SER A 33 10.18 -6.58 -13.74
C SER A 33 9.68 -6.40 -12.31
N VAL A 34 9.70 -7.48 -11.53
CA VAL A 34 9.31 -7.46 -10.11
C VAL A 34 10.22 -6.59 -9.25
N ASP A 35 11.50 -6.46 -9.62
CA ASP A 35 12.51 -5.69 -8.87
C ASP A 35 12.32 -4.18 -9.02
N GLU A 36 11.56 -3.75 -10.02
CA GLU A 36 11.26 -2.35 -10.30
C GLU A 36 10.00 -1.85 -9.57
N MET A 37 9.38 -2.68 -8.73
CA MET A 37 8.19 -2.28 -7.99
C MET A 37 8.50 -1.11 -7.05
N LEU A 38 7.61 -0.11 -7.06
CA LEU A 38 7.81 1.13 -6.33
C LEU A 38 7.85 0.89 -4.81
N PRO A 39 8.88 1.38 -4.10
CA PRO A 39 9.02 1.18 -2.65
C PRO A 39 7.81 1.66 -1.82
N GLY A 40 7.14 2.73 -2.24
CA GLY A 40 5.94 3.23 -1.53
C GLY A 40 4.76 2.27 -1.58
N ASP A 41 4.59 1.55 -2.69
CA ASP A 41 3.52 0.56 -2.84
C ASP A 41 3.81 -0.68 -2.00
N LEU A 42 5.06 -1.13 -1.99
CA LEU A 42 5.54 -2.21 -1.13
C LEU A 42 5.29 -1.89 0.35
N GLU A 43 5.62 -0.67 0.79
CA GLU A 43 5.39 -0.26 2.18
C GLU A 43 3.90 -0.16 2.51
N THR A 44 3.07 0.34 1.58
CA THR A 44 1.62 0.37 1.72
C THR A 44 1.05 -1.04 1.90
N ALA A 45 1.50 -1.99 1.07
CA ALA A 45 1.10 -3.39 1.16
C ALA A 45 1.54 -4.04 2.48
N ARG A 46 2.78 -3.77 2.93
CA ARG A 46 3.30 -4.26 4.22
C ARG A 46 2.45 -3.77 5.39
N LEU A 47 2.11 -2.47 5.41
CA LEU A 47 1.27 -1.88 6.45
C LEU A 47 -0.17 -2.43 6.41
N PHE A 48 -0.72 -2.64 5.21
CA PHE A 48 -2.01 -3.28 5.06
C PHE A 48 -2.01 -4.72 5.61
N GLY A 49 -1.00 -5.53 5.23
CA GLY A 49 -0.84 -6.89 5.73
C GLY A 49 -0.69 -6.94 7.26
N LYS A 50 0.12 -6.05 7.84
CA LYS A 50 0.24 -5.90 9.30
C LYS A 50 -1.12 -5.66 9.94
N ARG A 51 -1.91 -4.72 9.43
CA ARG A 51 -3.25 -4.44 9.95
C ARG A 51 -4.18 -5.64 9.81
N VAL A 52 -4.14 -6.36 8.70
CA VAL A 52 -4.96 -7.57 8.51
C VAL A 52 -4.62 -8.61 9.56
N ALA A 53 -3.32 -8.86 9.78
CA ALA A 53 -2.87 -9.78 10.83
C ALA A 53 -3.35 -9.34 12.23
N GLU A 54 -3.15 -8.07 12.59
CA GLU A 54 -3.61 -7.51 13.87
C GLU A 54 -5.13 -7.64 14.08
N VAL A 55 -5.92 -7.48 13.03
CA VAL A 55 -7.37 -7.68 13.09
C VAL A 55 -7.69 -9.16 13.24
N ALA A 56 -7.06 -10.03 12.46
CA ALA A 56 -7.27 -11.48 12.53
C ALA A 56 -6.97 -12.06 13.92
N GLU A 57 -5.92 -11.58 14.60
CA GLU A 57 -5.61 -11.99 15.97
C GLU A 57 -6.78 -11.71 16.95
N ARG A 58 -7.55 -10.63 16.75
CA ARG A 58 -8.71 -10.30 17.60
C ARG A 58 -9.87 -11.30 17.44
N PHE A 59 -9.86 -12.08 16.36
CA PHE A 59 -10.90 -13.08 16.07
C PHE A 59 -10.46 -14.51 16.40
N LYS A 60 -9.23 -14.72 16.88
CA LYS A 60 -8.81 -16.02 17.41
C LYS A 60 -9.50 -16.25 18.76
N ALA A 61 -10.31 -17.30 18.84
CA ALA A 61 -10.96 -17.77 20.06
C ALA A 61 -9.94 -18.45 20.99
#